data_AF-A0A7S0ISF9-F1
#
_entry.id   AF-A0A7S0ISF9-F1
#
_cell.length_a   1.000
_cell.length_b   1.000
_cell.length_c   1.000
_cell.angle_alpha   90.00
_cell.angle_beta   90.00
_cell.angle_gamma   90.00
#
_symmetry.space_group_name_H-M   'P 1'
#
loop_
_entity.id
_entity.type
_entity.pdbx_description
1 polymer ?
#
loop_
_entity_poly.entity_id
_entity_poly.type
_entity_poly.pdbx_seq_one_letter_code
_entity_poly.pdbx_strand_id
1 'polypeptide(L)'
;AFSAPIASGRQRRKLAGARSLPPPKRQALPPAAQAALRIERGDEHLRAAAERVLRAACAPSEAELLSRDGESLVRALWRSVPPTPLEANHPLMLVYACAGSAPRGLVFTHGGFTAGALLTMEAALGVRAARDVVHVRAPPASATAHTYAISGALGARCTSVFVSAPADVPPHALAELHEQTGVTVVVASTD
;
A
#
# COMPACT_ATOMS: atom_id res chain seq x y z
N ALA A 1 -23.44 -24.26 -8.81
CA ALA A 1 -24.25 -23.10 -9.20
C ALA A 1 -25.00 -22.58 -7.98
N PHE A 2 -24.62 -21.40 -7.46
CA PHE A 2 -25.34 -20.72 -6.38
C PHE A 2 -25.54 -19.26 -6.80
N SER A 3 -26.77 -18.92 -7.16
CA SER A 3 -27.16 -17.55 -7.53
C SER A 3 -27.79 -16.89 -6.31
N ALA A 4 -27.13 -15.86 -5.78
CA ALA A 4 -27.68 -15.01 -4.72
C ALA A 4 -28.46 -13.83 -5.36
N PRO A 5 -29.57 -13.38 -4.77
CA PRO A 5 -30.61 -12.67 -5.51
C PRO A 5 -30.23 -11.23 -5.89
N ILE A 6 -30.57 -10.86 -7.12
CA ILE A 6 -30.54 -9.48 -7.61
C ILE A 6 -31.47 -8.64 -6.73
N ALA A 7 -30.94 -7.59 -6.11
CA ALA A 7 -31.68 -6.71 -5.20
C ALA A 7 -32.96 -6.16 -5.87
N SER A 8 -34.09 -6.33 -5.18
CA SER A 8 -35.42 -6.06 -5.74
C SER A 8 -35.66 -4.57 -6.01
N GLY A 9 -36.53 -4.29 -6.99
CA GLY A 9 -36.68 -2.98 -7.65
C GLY A 9 -37.20 -1.79 -6.82
N ARG A 10 -37.17 -1.83 -5.47
CA ARG A 10 -37.63 -0.74 -4.61
C ARG A 10 -36.54 0.23 -4.12
N GLN A 11 -35.25 -0.09 -4.21
CA GLN A 11 -34.18 0.86 -3.82
C GLN A 11 -33.71 1.80 -4.96
N ARG A 12 -34.17 1.63 -6.20
CA ARG A 12 -33.77 2.49 -7.33
C ARG A 12 -34.33 3.94 -7.28
N ARG A 13 -35.18 4.28 -6.31
CA ARG A 13 -35.82 5.61 -6.17
C ARG A 13 -35.33 6.44 -4.97
N LYS A 14 -34.01 6.64 -4.84
CA LYS A 14 -33.47 7.72 -3.97
C LYS A 14 -32.09 8.31 -4.35
N LEU A 15 -31.53 7.97 -5.52
CA LEU A 15 -30.25 8.51 -6.02
C LEU A 15 -30.39 9.52 -7.18
N ALA A 16 -31.61 9.82 -7.63
CA ALA A 16 -31.86 10.73 -8.76
C ALA A 16 -31.61 12.23 -8.46
N GLY A 17 -31.28 12.59 -7.21
CA GLY A 17 -31.03 13.98 -6.78
C GLY A 17 -29.57 14.33 -6.50
N ALA A 18 -28.66 13.34 -6.49
CA ALA A 18 -27.24 13.58 -6.27
C ALA A 18 -26.62 14.17 -7.55
N ARG A 19 -26.65 15.50 -7.69
CA ARG A 19 -25.89 16.22 -8.72
C ARG A 19 -24.43 15.77 -8.62
N SER A 20 -23.94 15.06 -9.64
CA SER A 20 -22.52 14.82 -9.78
C SER A 20 -21.82 16.17 -9.84
N LEU A 21 -20.99 16.47 -8.84
CA LEU A 21 -20.10 17.63 -8.92
C LEU A 21 -19.29 17.48 -10.22
N PRO A 22 -19.16 18.55 -11.03
CA PRO A 22 -18.31 18.48 -12.20
C PRO A 22 -16.90 18.10 -11.74
N PRO A 23 -16.16 17.27 -12.51
CA PRO A 23 -14.80 16.94 -12.13
C PRO A 23 -14.02 18.24 -11.93
N PRO A 24 -13.18 18.35 -10.88
CA PRO A 24 -12.39 19.55 -10.67
C PRO A 24 -11.59 19.81 -11.95
N LYS A 25 -11.77 21.01 -12.53
CA LYS A 25 -11.01 21.41 -13.71
C LYS A 25 -9.53 21.19 -13.41
N ARG A 26 -8.76 20.71 -14.39
CA ARG A 26 -7.31 20.50 -14.28
C ARG A 26 -6.61 21.85 -14.12
N GLN A 27 -6.71 22.43 -12.93
CA GLN A 27 -5.98 23.62 -12.53
C GLN A 27 -4.50 23.25 -12.50
N ALA A 28 -3.65 24.17 -12.95
CA ALA A 28 -2.25 24.09 -12.60
C ALA A 28 -2.18 24.03 -11.07
N LEU A 29 -1.45 23.04 -10.54
CA LEU A 29 -1.22 22.91 -9.11
C LEU A 29 -0.76 24.27 -8.56
N PRO A 30 -1.27 24.75 -7.42
CA PRO A 30 -0.84 26.04 -6.88
C PRO A 30 0.69 26.04 -6.68
N PRO A 31 1.38 27.19 -6.75
CA PRO A 31 2.83 27.25 -6.65
C PRO A 31 3.41 26.54 -5.42
N ALA A 32 2.67 26.50 -4.30
CA ALA A 32 3.02 25.72 -3.11
C ALA A 32 3.00 24.18 -3.34
N ALA A 33 2.03 23.66 -4.09
CA ALA A 33 1.97 22.24 -4.45
C ALA A 33 2.98 21.88 -5.55
N GLN A 34 3.28 22.81 -6.47
CA GLN A 34 4.42 22.65 -7.40
C GLN A 34 5.75 22.66 -6.64
N ALA A 35 5.90 23.50 -5.61
CA ALA A 35 7.08 23.50 -4.75
C ALA A 35 7.18 22.23 -3.88
N ALA A 36 6.07 21.67 -3.42
CA ALA A 36 6.05 20.36 -2.75
C ALA A 36 6.42 19.19 -3.70
N LEU A 37 6.14 19.34 -5.01
CA LEU A 37 6.57 18.41 -6.06
C LEU A 37 7.99 18.68 -6.59
N ARG A 38 8.64 19.76 -6.18
CA ARG A 38 10.10 19.94 -6.35
C ARG A 38 10.84 19.07 -5.34
N ILE A 39 10.81 17.76 -5.57
CA ILE A 39 11.67 16.78 -4.89
C ILE A 39 13.10 16.87 -5.48
N GLU A 40 13.64 18.10 -5.52
CA GLU A 40 15.01 18.44 -5.94
C GLU A 40 15.79 19.12 -4.79
N ARG A 41 15.28 19.00 -3.56
CA ARG A 41 15.96 19.40 -2.31
C ARG A 41 15.90 18.28 -1.26
N GLY A 42 15.89 17.03 -1.73
CA GLY A 42 15.73 15.85 -0.87
C GLY A 42 16.87 15.69 0.14
N ASP A 43 18.11 15.75 -0.33
CA ASP A 43 19.28 15.24 0.40
C ASP A 43 19.56 15.94 1.73
N GLU A 44 19.42 17.27 1.82
CA GLU A 44 19.66 17.98 3.08
C GLU A 44 18.60 17.66 4.13
N HIS A 45 17.32 17.67 3.73
CA HIS A 45 16.21 17.32 4.63
C HIS A 45 16.23 15.84 4.99
N LEU A 46 16.59 14.95 4.05
CA LEU A 46 16.74 13.52 4.28
C LEU A 46 17.91 13.23 5.22
N ARG A 47 19.08 13.87 5.03
CA ARG A 47 20.22 13.77 5.94
C ARG A 47 19.87 14.29 7.34
N ALA A 48 19.23 15.45 7.45
CA ALA A 48 18.79 16.00 8.74
C ALA A 48 17.78 15.08 9.45
N ALA A 49 16.88 14.43 8.69
CA ALA A 49 15.96 13.43 9.22
C ALA A 49 16.69 12.14 9.65
N ALA A 50 17.61 11.62 8.84
CA ALA A 50 18.42 10.44 9.14
C ALA A 50 19.26 10.65 10.41
N GLU A 51 19.95 11.79 10.53
CA GLU A 51 20.69 12.14 11.75
C GLU A 51 19.78 12.23 12.98
N ARG A 52 18.56 12.78 12.84
CA ARG A 52 17.57 12.83 13.93
C ARG A 52 17.11 11.43 14.33
N VAL A 53 16.96 10.51 13.37
CA VAL A 53 16.69 9.09 13.63
C VAL A 53 17.85 8.44 14.36
N LEU A 54 19.09 8.56 13.85
CA LEU A 54 20.29 7.97 14.47
C LEU A 54 20.52 8.46 15.91
N ARG A 55 20.38 9.77 16.15
CA ARG A 55 20.49 10.35 17.50
C ARG A 55 19.45 9.78 18.47
N ALA A 56 18.18 9.71 18.09
CA ALA A 56 17.11 9.18 18.94
C ALA A 56 17.14 7.63 19.08
N ALA A 57 17.66 6.93 18.08
CA ALA A 57 17.90 5.49 18.08
C ALA A 57 19.13 5.08 18.91
N CYS A 58 19.95 6.04 19.33
CA CYS A 58 21.29 5.82 19.88
C CYS A 58 22.11 4.88 18.98
N ALA A 59 22.16 5.19 17.68
CA ALA A 59 22.93 4.44 16.68
C ALA A 59 24.02 5.37 16.08
N PRO A 60 25.30 4.96 16.03
CA PRO A 60 26.39 5.76 15.50
C PRO A 60 26.40 5.80 13.96
N SER A 61 25.71 4.86 13.29
CA SER A 61 25.57 4.83 11.83
C SER A 61 24.26 4.15 11.41
N GLU A 62 23.84 4.40 10.17
CA GLU A 62 22.70 3.73 9.55
C GLU A 62 22.94 2.22 9.39
N ALA A 63 24.18 1.82 9.05
CA ALA A 63 24.56 0.42 8.94
C ALA A 63 24.41 -0.35 10.28
N GLU A 64 24.72 0.29 11.42
CA GLU A 64 24.45 -0.33 12.73
C GLU A 64 22.96 -0.32 13.07
N LEU A 65 22.23 0.74 12.74
CA LEU A 65 20.78 0.77 12.97
C LEU A 65 20.07 -0.37 12.22
N LEU A 66 20.42 -0.57 10.95
CA LEU A 66 19.83 -1.59 10.08
C LEU A 66 20.33 -3.02 10.36
N SER A 67 21.44 -3.21 11.09
CA SER A 67 21.92 -4.54 11.49
C SER A 67 21.29 -5.07 12.79
N ARG A 68 20.52 -4.24 13.50
CA ARG A 68 19.75 -4.65 14.68
C ARG A 68 18.63 -5.62 14.28
N ASP A 69 18.21 -6.47 15.22
CA ASP A 69 17.01 -7.28 15.04
C ASP A 69 15.76 -6.40 14.84
N GLY A 70 14.72 -6.97 14.23
CA GLY A 70 13.53 -6.22 13.86
C GLY A 70 12.79 -5.56 15.03
N GLU A 71 12.84 -6.13 16.23
CA GLU A 71 12.21 -5.52 17.41
C GLU A 71 13.05 -4.34 17.92
N SER A 72 14.36 -4.52 18.05
CA SER A 72 15.29 -3.45 18.43
C SER A 72 15.29 -2.30 17.43
N LEU A 73 15.23 -2.59 16.13
CA LEU A 73 15.09 -1.59 15.07
C LEU A 73 13.79 -0.80 15.21
N VAL A 74 12.64 -1.47 15.33
CA VAL A 74 11.32 -0.80 15.49
C VAL A 74 11.28 0.04 16.77
N ARG A 75 11.75 -0.50 17.89
CA ARG A 75 11.85 0.24 19.17
C ARG A 75 12.75 1.48 19.05
N ALA A 76 13.84 1.40 18.29
CA ALA A 76 14.73 2.53 18.05
C ALA A 76 14.10 3.59 17.14
N LEU A 77 13.42 3.19 16.07
CA LEU A 77 12.71 4.10 15.16
C LEU A 77 11.58 4.85 15.87
N TRP A 78 10.79 4.16 16.71
CA TRP A 78 9.67 4.76 17.45
C TRP A 78 10.09 5.80 18.50
N ARG A 79 11.38 5.85 18.90
CA ARG A 79 11.92 6.96 19.72
C ARG A 79 12.06 8.26 18.93
N SER A 80 12.28 8.18 17.62
CA SER A 80 12.42 9.35 16.73
C SER A 80 11.11 9.77 16.08
N VAL A 81 10.29 8.78 15.71
CA VAL A 81 9.01 8.95 15.02
C VAL A 81 8.03 7.94 15.61
N PRO A 82 7.40 8.24 16.76
CA PRO A 82 6.40 7.36 17.36
C PRO A 82 5.17 7.24 16.45
N PRO A 83 4.54 6.06 16.35
CA PRO A 83 3.30 5.91 15.60
C PRO A 83 2.16 6.66 16.30
N THR A 84 1.40 7.44 15.54
CA THR A 84 0.19 8.10 16.06
C THR A 84 -0.95 7.08 16.17
N PRO A 85 -1.56 6.88 17.36
CA PRO A 85 -2.77 6.07 17.47
C PRO A 85 -3.94 6.76 16.77
N LEU A 86 -4.69 6.00 15.97
CA LEU A 86 -5.79 6.49 15.15
C LEU A 86 -7.01 5.58 15.31
N GLU A 87 -8.19 6.16 15.25
CA GLU A 87 -9.46 5.43 15.26
C GLU A 87 -9.57 4.45 14.08
N ALA A 88 -10.26 3.33 14.28
CA ALA A 88 -10.42 2.30 13.24
C ALA A 88 -11.11 2.82 11.96
N ASN A 89 -11.93 3.88 12.08
CA ASN A 89 -12.60 4.56 10.98
C ASN A 89 -11.82 5.74 10.38
N HIS A 90 -10.61 6.05 10.88
CA HIS A 90 -9.77 7.11 10.32
C HIS A 90 -9.42 6.78 8.85
N PRO A 91 -9.39 7.75 7.92
CA PRO A 91 -8.99 7.52 6.54
C PRO A 91 -7.50 7.12 6.44
N LEU A 92 -7.24 5.93 5.91
CA LEU A 92 -5.89 5.42 5.65
C LEU A 92 -5.39 5.80 4.25
N MET A 93 -6.26 5.70 3.24
CA MET A 93 -5.86 5.85 1.84
C MET A 93 -7.02 6.33 0.96
N LEU A 94 -6.68 7.12 -0.06
CA LEU A 94 -7.54 7.55 -1.16
C LEU A 94 -7.02 6.93 -2.47
N VAL A 95 -7.81 6.06 -3.10
CA VAL A 95 -7.50 5.50 -4.44
C VAL A 95 -8.46 6.07 -5.46
N TYR A 96 -7.93 6.73 -6.50
CA TYR A 96 -8.74 7.25 -7.60
C TYR A 96 -8.97 6.16 -8.65
N ALA A 97 -10.21 5.66 -8.74
CA ALA A 97 -10.62 4.67 -9.72
C ALA A 97 -11.41 5.35 -10.87
N CYS A 98 -11.05 5.02 -12.11
CA CYS A 98 -11.79 5.48 -13.29
C CYS A 98 -13.05 4.63 -13.50
N ALA A 99 -14.20 5.11 -13.02
CA ALA A 99 -15.51 4.49 -13.19
C ALA A 99 -16.45 5.41 -13.98
N GLY A 100 -16.34 5.35 -15.31
CA GLY A 100 -17.01 6.25 -16.25
C GLY A 100 -16.16 7.49 -16.58
N SER A 101 -16.81 8.62 -16.85
CA SER A 101 -16.19 9.84 -17.36
C SER A 101 -15.43 10.70 -16.34
N ALA A 102 -15.49 10.37 -15.05
CA ALA A 102 -14.79 11.09 -13.99
C ALA A 102 -14.20 10.11 -12.96
N PRO A 103 -12.95 10.33 -12.49
CA PRO A 103 -12.34 9.50 -11.47
C PRO A 103 -13.08 9.66 -10.14
N ARG A 104 -13.34 8.54 -9.46
CA ARG A 104 -13.98 8.50 -8.14
C ARG A 104 -12.93 8.14 -7.09
N GLY A 105 -12.81 8.96 -6.05
CA GLY A 105 -11.97 8.65 -4.90
C GLY A 105 -12.65 7.61 -4.02
N LEU A 106 -12.05 6.42 -3.93
CA LEU A 106 -12.40 5.39 -2.95
C LEU A 106 -11.61 5.67 -1.67
N VAL A 107 -12.32 5.76 -0.54
CA VAL A 107 -11.72 5.96 0.79
C VAL A 107 -11.63 4.62 1.50
N PHE A 108 -10.44 4.25 1.94
CA PHE A 108 -10.20 3.10 2.79
C PHE A 108 -9.88 3.58 4.21
N THR A 109 -10.41 2.92 5.23
CA THR A 109 -10.17 3.25 6.66
C THR A 109 -9.17 2.29 7.30
N HIS A 110 -8.44 2.76 8.31
CA HIS A 110 -7.33 2.01 8.94
C HIS A 110 -7.72 0.58 9.37
N GLY A 111 -8.70 0.47 10.27
CA GLY A 111 -9.07 -0.82 10.87
C GLY A 111 -9.78 -1.73 9.89
N GLY A 112 -10.75 -1.21 9.14
CA GLY A 112 -11.52 -1.99 8.17
C GLY A 112 -10.67 -2.54 7.02
N PHE A 113 -9.77 -1.73 6.46
CA PHE A 113 -8.90 -2.16 5.36
C PHE A 113 -7.85 -3.17 5.82
N THR A 114 -7.14 -2.88 6.92
CA THR A 114 -6.06 -3.76 7.41
C THR A 114 -6.59 -5.11 7.87
N ALA A 115 -7.70 -5.14 8.62
CA ALA A 115 -8.33 -6.39 9.05
C ALA A 115 -8.87 -7.20 7.86
N GLY A 116 -9.49 -6.52 6.88
CA GLY A 116 -9.96 -7.17 5.65
C GLY A 116 -8.82 -7.77 4.82
N ALA A 117 -7.71 -7.04 4.65
CA ALA A 117 -6.53 -7.50 3.92
C ALA A 117 -5.89 -8.71 4.61
N LEU A 118 -5.73 -8.70 5.93
CA LEU A 118 -5.21 -9.83 6.71
C LEU A 118 -6.09 -11.08 6.55
N LEU A 119 -7.41 -10.92 6.69
CA LEU A 119 -8.36 -12.01 6.56
C LEU A 119 -8.32 -12.65 5.18
N THR A 120 -8.21 -11.86 4.09
CA THR A 120 -8.18 -12.41 2.73
C THR A 120 -6.82 -13.01 2.34
N MET A 121 -5.71 -12.55 2.93
CA MET A 121 -4.40 -13.22 2.77
C MET A 121 -4.47 -14.68 3.22
N GLU A 122 -5.06 -14.96 4.39
CA GLU A 122 -5.26 -16.33 4.87
C GLU A 122 -6.39 -17.03 4.09
N ALA A 123 -7.61 -16.47 4.12
CA ALA A 123 -8.81 -17.19 3.67
C ALA A 123 -8.97 -17.31 2.15
N ALA A 124 -8.35 -16.43 1.36
CA ALA A 124 -8.45 -16.45 -0.11
C ALA A 124 -7.13 -16.81 -0.82
N LEU A 125 -5.98 -16.43 -0.25
CA LEU A 125 -4.67 -16.73 -0.84
C LEU A 125 -3.93 -17.89 -0.16
N GLY A 126 -4.42 -18.40 0.98
CA GLY A 126 -3.78 -19.48 1.73
C GLY A 126 -2.43 -19.11 2.35
N VAL A 127 -2.14 -17.82 2.50
CA VAL A 127 -0.86 -17.32 3.00
C VAL A 127 -0.70 -17.67 4.48
N ARG A 128 0.45 -18.26 4.81
CA ARG A 128 0.85 -18.54 6.20
C ARG A 128 1.76 -17.43 6.70
N ALA A 129 1.27 -16.73 7.72
CA ALA A 129 1.97 -15.65 8.40
C ALA A 129 3.41 -16.04 8.81
N ALA A 130 4.33 -15.09 8.70
CA ALA A 130 5.77 -15.22 8.99
C ALA A 130 6.54 -16.33 8.24
N ARG A 131 5.93 -17.06 7.30
CA ARG A 131 6.60 -18.09 6.49
C ARG A 131 6.63 -17.77 5.00
N ASP A 132 5.49 -17.39 4.43
CA ASP A 132 5.33 -17.32 2.98
C ASP A 132 5.86 -15.98 2.42
N VAL A 133 6.40 -16.03 1.20
CA VAL A 133 6.93 -14.88 0.45
C VAL A 133 5.96 -14.55 -0.69
N VAL A 134 5.50 -13.29 -0.71
CA VAL A 134 4.40 -12.83 -1.56
C VAL A 134 4.94 -11.91 -2.66
N HIS A 135 4.53 -12.15 -3.90
CA HIS A 135 4.80 -11.27 -5.03
C HIS A 135 3.51 -10.88 -5.73
N VAL A 136 3.17 -9.58 -5.70
CA VAL A 136 2.00 -9.04 -6.41
C VAL A 136 2.45 -8.37 -7.70
N ARG A 137 2.07 -8.95 -8.84
CA ARG A 137 2.33 -8.40 -10.18
C ARG A 137 1.28 -7.34 -10.53
N ALA A 138 1.32 -6.21 -9.82
CA ALA A 138 0.47 -5.05 -10.08
C ALA A 138 1.25 -3.75 -9.80
N PRO A 139 0.89 -2.61 -10.43
CA PRO A 139 1.50 -1.32 -10.12
C PRO A 139 1.33 -0.98 -8.62
N PRO A 140 2.34 -0.39 -7.94
CA PRO A 140 2.25 -0.09 -6.50
C PRO A 140 1.05 0.78 -6.09
N ALA A 141 0.60 1.69 -6.97
CA ALA A 141 -0.57 2.54 -6.75
C ALA A 141 -1.93 1.82 -6.93
N SER A 142 -1.94 0.53 -7.29
CA SER A 142 -3.16 -0.25 -7.43
C SER A 142 -3.71 -0.69 -6.08
N ALA A 143 -5.04 -0.76 -5.95
CA ALA A 143 -5.68 -1.31 -4.75
C ALA A 143 -5.20 -2.74 -4.43
N THR A 144 -4.90 -3.55 -5.45
CA THR A 144 -4.33 -4.89 -5.31
C THR A 144 -2.96 -4.88 -4.62
N ALA A 145 -2.03 -4.01 -5.04
CA ALA A 145 -0.72 -3.89 -4.42
C ALA A 145 -0.82 -3.38 -2.98
N HIS A 146 -1.63 -2.34 -2.74
CA HIS A 146 -1.89 -1.84 -1.38
C HIS A 146 -2.49 -2.91 -0.45
N THR A 147 -3.37 -3.77 -0.99
CA THR A 147 -4.02 -4.85 -0.21
C THR A 147 -3.05 -5.99 0.07
N TYR A 148 -2.39 -6.54 -0.95
CA TYR A 148 -1.67 -7.83 -0.83
C TYR A 148 -0.15 -7.71 -0.72
N ALA A 149 0.48 -6.70 -1.33
CA ALA A 149 1.94 -6.48 -1.24
C ALA A 149 2.34 -5.64 -0.02
N ILE A 150 1.46 -4.71 0.39
CA ILE A 150 1.74 -3.78 1.49
C ILE A 150 1.00 -4.23 2.75
N SER A 151 -0.30 -3.92 2.88
CA SER A 151 -1.00 -4.08 4.16
C SER A 151 -1.18 -5.54 4.58
N GLY A 152 -1.50 -6.42 3.64
CA GLY A 152 -1.65 -7.86 3.86
C GLY A 152 -0.32 -8.54 4.18
N ALA A 153 0.67 -8.47 3.29
CA ALA A 153 1.97 -9.13 3.50
C ALA A 153 2.68 -8.63 4.77
N LEU A 154 2.86 -7.31 4.93
CA LEU A 154 3.56 -6.76 6.09
C LEU A 154 2.80 -7.00 7.39
N GLY A 155 1.46 -6.92 7.37
CA GLY A 155 0.62 -7.24 8.53
C GLY A 155 0.72 -8.73 8.93
N ALA A 156 0.77 -9.63 7.94
CA ALA A 156 0.97 -11.07 8.15
C ALA A 156 2.44 -11.45 8.44
N ARG A 157 3.34 -10.46 8.56
CA ARG A 157 4.80 -10.65 8.71
C ARG A 157 5.46 -11.45 7.57
N CYS A 158 4.84 -11.46 6.40
CA CYS A 158 5.37 -12.06 5.18
C CYS A 158 6.33 -11.11 4.47
N THR A 159 7.35 -11.65 3.81
CA THR A 159 8.21 -10.90 2.89
C THR A 159 7.41 -10.55 1.62
N SER A 160 7.41 -9.28 1.21
CA SER A 160 6.83 -8.86 -0.07
C SER A 160 7.92 -8.50 -1.08
N VAL A 161 7.81 -9.06 -2.30
CA VAL A 161 8.72 -8.78 -3.42
C VAL A 161 8.10 -7.71 -4.33
N PHE A 162 8.87 -6.66 -4.60
CA PHE A 162 8.52 -5.57 -5.52
C PHE A 162 9.43 -5.59 -6.75
N VAL A 163 8.85 -5.43 -7.93
CA VAL A 163 9.57 -5.39 -9.21
C VAL A 163 9.14 -4.14 -9.96
N SER A 164 10.10 -3.38 -10.51
CA SER A 164 9.87 -2.00 -11.00
C SER A 164 8.98 -1.90 -12.25
N ALA A 165 8.81 -3.00 -13.00
CA ALA A 165 7.96 -3.05 -14.19
C ALA A 165 7.36 -4.47 -14.38
N PRO A 166 6.37 -4.90 -13.56
CA PRO A 166 5.97 -6.30 -13.46
C PRO A 166 5.29 -6.87 -14.72
N ALA A 167 4.92 -6.03 -15.68
CA ALA A 167 4.37 -6.40 -16.98
C ALA A 167 5.46 -6.71 -18.03
N ASP A 168 6.59 -6.02 -17.98
CA ASP A 168 7.63 -6.05 -19.02
C ASP A 168 8.77 -7.04 -18.73
N VAL A 169 8.77 -7.70 -17.56
CA VAL A 169 9.76 -8.72 -17.21
C VAL A 169 9.46 -10.02 -17.96
N PRO A 170 10.41 -10.57 -18.75
CA PRO A 170 10.17 -11.79 -19.51
C PRO A 170 10.03 -13.01 -18.59
N PRO A 171 9.27 -14.05 -18.99
CA PRO A 171 8.92 -15.17 -18.11
C PRO A 171 10.11 -15.90 -17.47
N HIS A 172 11.25 -16.02 -18.17
CA HIS A 172 12.45 -16.67 -17.63
C HIS A 172 13.08 -15.86 -16.48
N ALA A 173 13.21 -14.54 -16.64
CA ALA A 173 13.75 -13.68 -15.59
C ALA A 173 12.79 -13.55 -14.39
N LEU A 174 11.49 -13.67 -14.64
CA LEU A 174 10.48 -13.74 -13.58
C LEU A 174 10.60 -15.03 -12.77
N ALA A 175 10.81 -16.18 -13.44
CA ALA A 175 11.02 -17.47 -12.78
C ALA A 175 12.33 -17.48 -11.99
N GLU A 176 13.44 -17.02 -12.58
CA GLU A 176 14.73 -16.87 -11.89
C GLU A 176 14.60 -15.97 -10.64
N LEU A 177 13.87 -14.86 -10.75
CA LEU A 177 13.60 -13.99 -9.60
C LEU A 177 12.75 -14.69 -8.52
N HIS A 178 11.75 -15.51 -8.88
CA HIS A 178 10.97 -16.29 -7.91
C HIS A 178 11.82 -17.35 -7.20
N GLU A 179 12.73 -18.02 -7.92
CA GLU A 179 13.68 -18.98 -7.37
C GLU A 179 14.67 -18.29 -6.41
N GLN A 180 15.28 -17.19 -6.82
CA GLN A 180 16.24 -16.42 -6.00
C GLN A 180 15.59 -15.81 -4.74
N THR A 181 14.33 -15.38 -4.81
CA THR A 181 13.63 -14.74 -3.69
C THR A 181 12.77 -15.71 -2.85
N GLY A 182 12.63 -16.97 -3.28
CA GLY A 182 11.82 -17.97 -2.59
C GLY A 182 10.32 -17.68 -2.58
N VAL A 183 9.79 -17.04 -3.63
CA VAL A 183 8.36 -16.67 -3.73
C VAL A 183 7.47 -17.91 -3.66
N THR A 184 6.55 -17.92 -2.70
CA THR A 184 5.59 -19.02 -2.49
C THR A 184 4.17 -18.67 -2.92
N VAL A 185 3.83 -17.38 -3.01
CA VAL A 185 2.49 -16.90 -3.40
C VAL A 185 2.63 -15.78 -4.43
N VAL A 186 2.03 -15.99 -5.61
CA VAL A 186 1.99 -14.98 -6.69
C VAL A 186 0.55 -14.51 -6.87
N VAL A 187 0.33 -13.19 -6.79
CA VAL A 187 -0.94 -12.56 -7.15
C VAL A 187 -0.74 -11.79 -8.45
N ALA A 188 -1.39 -12.21 -9.52
CA ALA A 188 -1.32 -11.60 -10.84
C ALA A 188 -2.71 -11.58 -11.49
N SER A 189 -2.93 -10.66 -12.43
CA SER A 189 -4.00 -10.83 -13.41
C SER A 189 -3.54 -11.86 -14.43
N THR A 190 -4.47 -12.70 -14.90
CA THR A 190 -4.34 -13.36 -16.20
C THR A 190 -4.80 -12.36 -17.26
N ASP A 191 -4.05 -12.26 -18.35
CA ASP A 191 -4.49 -11.65 -19.62
C ASP A 191 -5.29 -12.67 -20.45
#